data_AF-A0A067BI05-F1
#
_entry.id   AF-A0A067BI05-F1
#
_cell.length_a   1.000
_cell.length_b   1.000
_cell.length_c   1.000
_cell.angle_alpha   90.00
_cell.angle_beta   90.00
_cell.angle_gamma   90.00
#
_symmetry.space_group_name_H-M   'P 1'
#
loop_
_entity.id
_entity.type
_entity.pdbx_description
1 polymer ?
#
loop_
_entity_poly.entity_id
_entity_poly.type
_entity_poly.pdbx_seq_one_letter_code
_entity_poly.pdbx_strand_id
1 'polypeptide(L)'
;MAFNGQLSTTVYVVPRTGSGANLKFDAFLSQPGPDVTANYMLLDDRAYWSIEKDAVITSAGCLDADQLPPVQLMQASLTDAVVVSSVDDQKIECPSGKLLQLQFAGEKFVFCNSNTNQLTKAVGADGDMTIEHLADPTMLPDFTIPRVPGQSALSCPVITNDAFPNLLRSPSTTLSTRAASLGPTTCRCKGRCKPCLFVHGVGNNESSLSTRTFPKTWGSIQDHAPCCLSVALAHYESRERGWTRPRHVSGSSTSSIDNLILVTYSMGNLVAGGAVANRTCTFGSGVTWVSLVGPMQGSNASNVLEQKCASGDWSPSLAVVGYCPATEAYLQLKDQTSVSIDLYNAFQAAQSVHHRASKVLCGINASGLGSADAPAPVYVGSQAF
;
A
#
# COMPACT_ATOMS: atom_id res chain seq x y z
N MET A 1 -6.07 8.48 5.08
CA MET A 1 -5.29 7.89 3.97
C MET A 1 -5.38 8.83 2.76
N ALA A 2 -4.38 8.90 1.89
CA ALA A 2 -4.49 9.60 0.60
C ALA A 2 -4.40 8.58 -0.53
N PHE A 3 -5.35 8.59 -1.46
CA PHE A 3 -5.37 7.72 -2.64
C PHE A 3 -4.81 8.49 -3.84
N ASN A 4 -3.67 8.05 -4.38
CA ASN A 4 -2.89 8.77 -5.40
C ASN A 4 -2.61 10.25 -5.02
N GLY A 5 -2.27 10.47 -3.74
CA GLY A 5 -1.98 11.81 -3.22
C GLY A 5 -3.20 12.67 -2.88
N GLN A 6 -4.41 12.18 -3.16
CA GLN A 6 -5.66 12.90 -2.88
C GLN A 6 -6.34 12.39 -1.61
N LEU A 7 -6.84 13.31 -0.77
CA LEU A 7 -7.55 12.97 0.47
C LEU A 7 -9.05 12.68 0.26
N SER A 8 -9.57 12.97 -0.93
CA SER A 8 -10.94 12.69 -1.34
C SER A 8 -10.98 12.33 -2.82
N THR A 9 -12.02 11.63 -3.24
CA THR A 9 -12.26 11.33 -4.65
C THR A 9 -13.73 11.04 -4.90
N THR A 10 -14.17 11.18 -6.15
CA THR A 10 -15.54 10.90 -6.57
C THR A 10 -15.55 9.69 -7.47
N VAL A 11 -16.36 8.69 -7.12
CA VAL A 11 -16.59 7.48 -7.91
C VAL A 11 -18.02 7.52 -8.41
N TYR A 12 -18.20 7.45 -9.73
CA TYR A 12 -19.50 7.25 -10.36
C TYR A 12 -19.76 5.76 -10.46
N VAL A 13 -20.96 5.31 -10.09
CA VAL A 13 -21.36 3.90 -10.15
C VAL A 13 -22.69 3.79 -10.87
N VAL A 14 -22.75 2.94 -11.89
CA VAL A 14 -23.94 2.73 -12.72
C VAL A 14 -24.39 1.27 -12.55
N PRO A 15 -25.53 1.00 -11.91
CA PRO A 15 -26.01 -0.37 -11.76
C PRO A 15 -26.35 -0.95 -13.13
N ARG A 16 -25.97 -2.22 -13.35
CA ARG A 16 -26.30 -2.98 -14.56
C ARG A 16 -27.31 -4.06 -14.26
N THR A 17 -28.13 -4.40 -15.24
CA THR A 17 -28.97 -5.58 -15.16
C THR A 17 -28.09 -6.84 -15.17
N GLY A 18 -28.36 -7.77 -14.26
CA GLY A 18 -27.58 -8.99 -14.11
C GLY A 18 -28.46 -10.19 -13.77
N SER A 19 -28.06 -11.36 -14.26
CA SER A 19 -28.59 -12.65 -13.82
C SER A 19 -27.63 -13.28 -12.82
N GLY A 20 -28.14 -13.78 -11.70
CA GLY A 20 -27.36 -14.44 -10.65
C GLY A 20 -27.36 -13.71 -9.31
N ALA A 21 -26.54 -14.20 -8.38
CA ALA A 21 -26.52 -13.74 -6.99
C ALA A 21 -25.64 -12.49 -6.76
N ASN A 22 -24.88 -12.01 -7.75
CA ASN A 22 -23.92 -10.92 -7.56
C ASN A 22 -24.43 -9.61 -8.17
N LEU A 23 -24.23 -8.49 -7.47
CA LEU A 23 -24.47 -7.15 -8.01
C LEU A 23 -23.57 -6.90 -9.20
N LYS A 24 -24.13 -6.31 -10.26
CA LYS A 24 -23.38 -5.83 -11.43
C LYS A 24 -23.48 -4.32 -11.52
N PHE A 25 -22.35 -3.69 -11.80
CA PHE A 25 -22.29 -2.26 -12.06
C PHE A 25 -21.07 -1.94 -12.93
N ASP A 26 -21.11 -0.78 -13.54
CA ASP A 26 -19.95 -0.10 -14.10
C ASP A 26 -19.53 1.01 -13.13
N ALA A 27 -18.26 1.36 -13.12
CA ALA A 27 -17.75 2.44 -12.29
C ALA A 27 -16.71 3.27 -13.00
N PHE A 28 -16.67 4.56 -12.68
CA PHE A 28 -15.66 5.49 -13.19
C PHE A 28 -15.14 6.35 -12.06
N LEU A 29 -13.82 6.51 -12.04
CA LEU A 29 -13.09 7.28 -11.06
C LEU A 29 -12.07 8.15 -11.78
N SER A 30 -12.12 9.46 -11.55
CA SER A 30 -11.13 10.40 -12.07
C SER A 30 -10.40 11.08 -10.93
N GLN A 31 -9.08 11.18 -11.07
CA GLN A 31 -8.20 11.79 -10.10
C GLN A 31 -7.29 12.80 -10.78
N PRO A 32 -7.69 14.08 -10.77
CA PRO A 32 -6.82 15.17 -11.20
C PRO A 32 -5.58 15.25 -10.30
N GLY A 33 -4.40 15.18 -10.91
CA GLY A 33 -3.11 15.49 -10.30
C GLY A 33 -2.60 16.87 -10.74
N PRO A 34 -1.40 17.28 -10.29
CA PRO A 34 -0.82 18.57 -10.66
C PRO A 34 -0.49 18.69 -12.16
N ASP A 35 -0.05 17.58 -12.78
CA ASP A 35 0.41 17.57 -14.18
C ASP A 35 -0.43 16.68 -15.10
N VAL A 36 -1.12 15.68 -14.54
CA VAL A 36 -1.88 14.66 -15.27
C VAL A 36 -3.12 14.27 -14.49
N THR A 37 -4.14 13.79 -15.19
CA THR A 37 -5.33 13.18 -14.60
C THR A 37 -5.25 11.68 -14.77
N ALA A 38 -5.38 10.93 -13.67
CA ALA A 38 -5.49 9.48 -13.69
C ALA A 38 -6.96 9.07 -13.67
N ASN A 39 -7.40 8.31 -14.67
CA ASN A 39 -8.76 7.78 -14.74
C ASN A 39 -8.74 6.25 -14.62
N TYR A 40 -9.73 5.71 -13.90
CA TYR A 40 -9.96 4.28 -13.70
C TYR A 40 -11.41 3.96 -14.06
N MET A 41 -11.61 2.91 -14.84
CA MET A 41 -12.94 2.55 -15.32
C MET A 41 -13.15 1.04 -15.21
N LEU A 42 -14.26 0.65 -14.62
CA LEU A 42 -14.84 -0.68 -14.74
C LEU A 42 -16.03 -0.59 -15.70
N LEU A 43 -15.94 -1.25 -16.84
CA LEU A 43 -16.97 -1.26 -17.88
C LEU A 43 -17.16 -2.69 -18.37
N ASP A 44 -18.38 -3.20 -18.26
CA ASP A 44 -18.75 -4.54 -18.74
C ASP A 44 -17.87 -5.65 -18.20
N ASP A 45 -17.65 -5.64 -16.88
CA ASP A 45 -16.80 -6.61 -16.16
C ASP A 45 -15.33 -6.57 -16.63
N ARG A 46 -14.87 -5.49 -17.28
CA ARG A 46 -13.46 -5.26 -17.69
C ARG A 46 -12.93 -3.98 -17.07
N ALA A 47 -11.68 -3.98 -16.66
CA ALA A 47 -11.09 -2.85 -15.96
C ALA A 47 -9.95 -2.19 -16.75
N TYR A 48 -9.96 -0.87 -16.73
CA TYR A 48 -9.09 -0.01 -17.52
C TYR A 48 -8.51 1.09 -16.63
N TRP A 49 -7.30 1.53 -16.96
CA TRP A 49 -6.73 2.78 -16.47
C TRP A 49 -6.28 3.64 -17.65
N SER A 50 -6.22 4.96 -17.42
CA SER A 50 -5.63 5.89 -18.36
C SER A 50 -5.01 7.10 -17.67
N ILE A 51 -4.01 7.69 -18.32
CA ILE A 51 -3.37 8.92 -17.91
C ILE A 51 -3.61 9.97 -19.00
N GLU A 52 -4.26 11.04 -18.60
CA GLU A 52 -4.63 12.16 -19.45
C GLU A 52 -3.76 13.36 -19.11
N LYS A 53 -3.24 14.02 -20.15
CA LYS A 53 -2.49 15.28 -20.04
C LYS A 53 -3.01 16.24 -21.10
N ASP A 54 -3.34 17.46 -20.70
CA ASP A 54 -3.85 18.50 -21.60
C ASP A 54 -5.04 18.01 -22.47
N ALA A 55 -5.98 17.29 -21.85
CA ALA A 55 -7.14 16.66 -22.50
C ALA A 55 -6.83 15.54 -23.52
N VAL A 56 -5.60 15.02 -23.52
CA VAL A 56 -5.17 13.93 -24.41
C VAL A 56 -4.76 12.73 -23.56
N ILE A 57 -5.32 11.55 -23.87
CA ILE A 57 -4.90 10.29 -23.28
C ILE A 57 -3.49 9.95 -23.80
N THR A 58 -2.50 10.05 -22.91
CA THR A 58 -1.09 9.79 -23.22
C THR A 58 -0.69 8.34 -22.97
N SER A 59 -1.41 7.67 -22.08
CA SER A 59 -1.19 6.26 -21.75
C SER A 59 -2.48 5.63 -21.27
N ALA A 60 -2.68 4.35 -21.58
CA ALA A 60 -3.82 3.58 -21.12
C ALA A 60 -3.49 2.09 -21.10
N GLY A 61 -4.19 1.34 -20.27
CA GLY A 61 -3.98 -0.11 -20.15
C GLY A 61 -5.10 -0.80 -19.40
N CYS A 62 -4.90 -2.10 -19.19
CA CYS A 62 -5.81 -2.96 -18.45
C CYS A 62 -5.42 -3.02 -16.98
N LEU A 63 -6.41 -3.27 -16.13
CA LEU A 63 -6.22 -3.64 -14.74
C LEU A 63 -6.62 -5.10 -14.54
N ASP A 64 -5.88 -5.80 -13.70
CA ASP A 64 -6.17 -7.16 -13.28
C ASP A 64 -7.10 -7.20 -12.06
N ALA A 65 -7.66 -8.38 -11.77
CA ALA A 65 -8.65 -8.57 -10.72
C ALA A 65 -8.15 -8.16 -9.32
N ASP A 66 -6.86 -8.36 -9.05
CA ASP A 66 -6.22 -8.04 -7.77
C ASP A 66 -5.89 -6.55 -7.62
N GLN A 67 -6.05 -5.76 -8.69
CA GLN A 67 -5.89 -4.30 -8.71
C GLN A 67 -7.21 -3.56 -8.48
N LEU A 68 -8.32 -4.28 -8.32
CA LEU A 68 -9.64 -3.74 -8.05
C LEU A 68 -10.01 -3.96 -6.57
N PRO A 69 -10.81 -3.07 -5.96
CA PRO A 69 -11.49 -3.41 -4.71
C PRO A 69 -12.26 -4.72 -4.88
N PRO A 70 -12.41 -5.54 -3.82
CA PRO A 70 -13.08 -6.85 -3.93
C PRO A 70 -14.61 -6.67 -4.03
N VAL A 71 -15.08 -6.08 -5.13
CA VAL A 71 -16.47 -5.68 -5.41
C VAL A 71 -17.46 -6.85 -5.33
N GLN A 72 -16.99 -8.07 -5.58
CA GLN A 72 -17.75 -9.30 -5.41
C GLN A 72 -18.21 -9.53 -3.96
N LEU A 73 -17.54 -8.95 -2.97
CA LEU A 73 -17.96 -9.02 -1.56
C LEU A 73 -19.13 -8.09 -1.24
N MET A 74 -19.50 -7.17 -2.13
CA MET A 74 -20.51 -6.15 -1.88
C MET A 74 -21.89 -6.74 -1.61
N GLN A 75 -22.32 -7.74 -2.39
CA GLN A 75 -23.61 -8.39 -2.15
C GLN A 75 -23.66 -9.07 -0.77
N ALA A 76 -22.62 -9.85 -0.44
CA ALA A 76 -22.56 -10.55 0.85
C ALA A 76 -22.57 -9.53 2.00
N SER A 77 -21.76 -8.47 1.88
CA SER A 77 -21.72 -7.37 2.84
C SER A 77 -23.07 -6.70 3.05
N LEU A 78 -23.86 -6.48 1.99
CA LEU A 78 -25.20 -5.90 2.10
C LEU A 78 -26.21 -6.87 2.70
N THR A 79 -26.10 -8.16 2.38
CA THR A 79 -26.97 -9.22 2.90
C THR A 79 -26.76 -9.43 4.40
N ASP A 80 -25.51 -9.31 4.86
CA ASP A 80 -25.12 -9.48 6.26
C ASP A 80 -25.25 -8.18 7.08
N ALA A 81 -25.80 -7.11 6.50
CA ALA A 81 -25.95 -5.83 7.18
C ALA A 81 -26.91 -5.92 8.39
N VAL A 82 -26.56 -5.23 9.47
CA VAL A 82 -27.35 -5.21 10.71
C VAL A 82 -27.75 -3.79 11.10
N VAL A 83 -28.96 -3.64 11.64
CA VAL A 83 -29.44 -2.34 12.15
C VAL A 83 -28.79 -2.03 13.48
N VAL A 84 -28.27 -0.81 13.64
CA VAL A 84 -27.64 -0.32 14.88
C VAL A 84 -28.31 0.97 15.34
N SER A 85 -28.27 1.25 16.65
CA SER A 85 -28.92 2.44 17.24
C SER A 85 -28.01 3.66 17.31
N SER A 86 -26.70 3.45 17.33
CA SER A 86 -25.68 4.49 17.49
C SER A 86 -24.33 3.96 17.03
N VAL A 87 -23.33 4.84 16.98
CA VAL A 87 -21.93 4.48 16.76
C VAL A 87 -21.12 5.00 17.94
N ASP A 88 -20.19 4.19 18.42
CA ASP A 88 -19.31 4.57 19.52
C ASP A 88 -18.44 5.78 19.11
N ASP A 89 -18.32 6.76 20.01
CA ASP A 89 -17.46 7.95 19.86
C ASP A 89 -17.70 8.84 18.61
N GLN A 90 -18.78 8.59 17.85
CA GLN A 90 -19.15 9.37 16.68
C GLN A 90 -20.66 9.55 16.56
N LYS A 91 -21.10 10.77 16.22
CA LYS A 91 -22.49 11.03 15.83
C LYS A 91 -22.61 11.00 14.32
N ILE A 92 -23.37 10.03 13.80
CA ILE A 92 -23.77 10.01 12.39
C ILE A 92 -25.13 10.68 12.26
N GLU A 93 -25.20 11.72 11.44
CA GLU A 93 -26.48 12.30 11.06
C GLU A 93 -27.20 11.38 10.07
N CYS A 94 -28.36 10.89 10.48
CA CYS A 94 -29.23 10.09 9.62
C CYS A 94 -30.70 10.51 9.81
N PRO A 95 -31.09 11.69 9.28
CA PRO A 95 -32.42 12.25 9.50
C PRO A 95 -33.51 11.30 8.98
N SER A 96 -34.41 10.90 9.88
CA SER A 96 -35.55 10.01 9.57
C SER A 96 -35.16 8.64 8.98
N GLY A 97 -33.89 8.25 9.08
CA GLY A 97 -33.34 7.01 8.54
C GLY A 97 -32.99 5.96 9.59
N LYS A 98 -32.37 4.86 9.15
CA LYS A 98 -31.82 3.79 9.99
C LYS A 98 -30.32 3.67 9.75
N LEU A 99 -29.57 3.41 10.81
CA LEU A 99 -28.15 3.09 10.69
C LEU A 99 -27.98 1.59 10.40
N LEU A 100 -27.20 1.27 9.37
CA LEU A 100 -26.87 -0.08 8.95
C LEU A 100 -25.36 -0.30 9.08
N GLN A 101 -24.94 -1.22 9.93
CA GLN A 101 -23.56 -1.66 9.99
C GLN A 101 -23.34 -2.80 8.99
N LEU A 102 -22.30 -2.71 8.17
CA LEU A 102 -21.86 -3.75 7.25
C LEU A 102 -20.35 -3.96 7.31
N GLN A 103 -19.87 -5.07 6.77
CA GLN A 103 -18.43 -5.36 6.66
C GLN A 103 -18.03 -5.61 5.21
N PHE A 104 -17.18 -4.76 4.66
CA PHE A 104 -16.67 -4.84 3.29
C PHE A 104 -15.15 -4.90 3.29
N ALA A 105 -14.57 -5.85 2.55
CA ALA A 105 -13.11 -6.05 2.47
C ALA A 105 -12.39 -6.19 3.84
N GLY A 106 -13.09 -6.69 4.86
CA GLY A 106 -12.56 -6.82 6.23
C GLY A 106 -12.80 -5.59 7.12
N GLU A 107 -13.21 -4.47 6.56
CA GLU A 107 -13.48 -3.22 7.27
C GLU A 107 -14.96 -3.05 7.59
N LYS A 108 -15.26 -2.43 8.73
CA LYS A 108 -16.63 -2.12 9.14
C LYS A 108 -16.99 -0.71 8.71
N PHE A 109 -18.21 -0.58 8.21
CA PHE A 109 -18.82 0.70 7.88
C PHE A 109 -20.20 0.79 8.52
N VAL A 110 -20.61 2.00 8.88
CA VAL A 110 -21.98 2.30 9.27
C VAL A 110 -22.57 3.28 8.26
N PHE A 111 -23.62 2.83 7.58
CA PHE A 111 -24.34 3.59 6.58
C PHE A 111 -25.58 4.24 7.18
N CYS A 112 -25.92 5.44 6.72
CA CYS A 112 -27.26 5.97 6.84
C CYS A 112 -28.12 5.47 5.68
N ASN A 113 -29.17 4.73 6.01
CA ASN A 113 -30.23 4.35 5.10
C ASN A 113 -31.44 5.25 5.32
N SER A 114 -31.85 6.01 4.31
CA SER A 114 -32.99 6.91 4.39
C SER A 114 -34.32 6.17 4.61
N ASN A 115 -35.39 6.90 4.91
CA ASN A 115 -36.75 6.38 4.91
C ASN A 115 -37.24 5.87 3.54
N THR A 116 -36.58 6.28 2.45
CA THR A 116 -36.83 5.82 1.08
C THR A 116 -35.96 4.63 0.67
N ASN A 117 -35.25 4.00 1.62
CA ASN A 117 -34.31 2.90 1.38
C ASN A 117 -33.13 3.27 0.46
N GLN A 118 -32.66 4.52 0.54
CA GLN A 118 -31.48 4.98 -0.16
C GLN A 118 -30.32 5.19 0.82
N LEU A 119 -29.17 4.63 0.50
CA LEU A 119 -27.93 4.92 1.21
C LEU A 119 -27.48 6.34 0.86
N THR A 120 -27.16 7.15 1.86
CA THR A 120 -26.79 8.58 1.68
C THR A 120 -25.43 8.94 2.24
N LYS A 121 -24.98 8.21 3.27
CA LYS A 121 -23.70 8.45 3.93
C LYS A 121 -23.17 7.14 4.48
N ALA A 122 -21.86 7.00 4.53
CA ALA A 122 -21.17 5.97 5.30
C ALA A 122 -20.03 6.58 6.11
N VAL A 123 -19.74 5.99 7.26
CA VAL A 123 -18.53 6.28 8.02
C VAL A 123 -17.80 4.97 8.29
N GLY A 124 -16.48 5.01 8.24
CA GLY A 124 -15.58 3.90 8.50
C GLY A 124 -14.42 4.34 9.39
N ALA A 125 -13.55 3.40 9.76
CA ALA A 125 -12.36 3.72 10.55
C ALA A 125 -11.34 4.58 9.78
N ASP A 126 -11.22 4.33 8.47
CA ASP A 126 -10.17 4.92 7.62
C ASP A 126 -10.66 6.00 6.65
N GLY A 127 -11.99 6.18 6.52
CA GLY A 127 -12.60 7.18 5.67
C GLY A 127 -14.13 7.22 5.75
N ASP A 128 -14.68 8.34 5.31
CA ASP A 128 -16.12 8.59 5.21
C ASP A 128 -16.56 8.67 3.74
N MET A 129 -17.83 8.38 3.48
CA MET A 129 -18.43 8.44 2.15
C MET A 129 -19.73 9.24 2.18
N THR A 130 -19.96 10.03 1.15
CA THR A 130 -21.26 10.65 0.85
C THR A 130 -21.78 10.05 -0.45
N ILE A 131 -23.06 9.69 -0.49
CA ILE A 131 -23.68 9.02 -1.63
C ILE A 131 -24.76 9.96 -2.17
N GLU A 132 -24.57 10.38 -3.41
CA GLU A 132 -25.52 11.19 -4.16
C GLU A 132 -26.14 10.34 -5.28
N HIS A 133 -27.47 10.40 -5.39
CA HIS A 133 -28.22 9.68 -6.42
C HIS A 133 -28.50 10.63 -7.57
N LEU A 134 -27.86 10.38 -8.73
CA LEU A 134 -28.01 11.21 -9.91
C LEU A 134 -29.28 10.82 -10.69
N ALA A 135 -30.18 11.77 -10.90
CA ALA A 135 -31.38 11.57 -11.72
C ALA A 135 -31.16 11.89 -13.21
N ASP A 136 -30.21 12.79 -13.51
CA ASP A 136 -29.86 13.19 -14.86
C ASP A 136 -28.61 12.40 -15.33
N PRO A 137 -28.75 11.49 -16.32
CA PRO A 137 -27.63 10.72 -16.83
C PRO A 137 -26.52 11.56 -17.47
N THR A 138 -26.80 12.82 -17.86
CA THR A 138 -25.78 13.71 -18.45
C THR A 138 -24.73 14.16 -17.43
N MET A 139 -24.97 13.95 -16.14
CA MET A 139 -23.98 14.17 -15.09
C MET A 139 -22.97 13.04 -14.95
N LEU A 140 -23.17 11.91 -15.65
CA LEU A 140 -22.18 10.83 -15.67
C LEU A 140 -21.01 11.19 -16.59
N PRO A 141 -19.78 10.81 -16.23
CA PRO A 141 -18.65 10.87 -17.14
C PRO A 141 -18.89 9.91 -18.32
N ASP A 142 -18.17 10.15 -19.42
CA ASP A 142 -18.24 9.25 -20.57
C ASP A 142 -17.55 7.90 -20.26
N PHE A 143 -18.29 6.80 -20.40
CA PHE A 143 -17.79 5.43 -20.21
C PHE A 143 -17.23 4.88 -21.52
N THR A 144 -16.29 5.61 -22.11
CA THR A 144 -15.62 5.19 -23.34
C THR A 144 -14.31 4.48 -23.03
N ILE A 145 -14.07 3.33 -23.69
CA ILE A 145 -12.81 2.59 -23.57
C ILE A 145 -11.64 3.54 -23.90
N PRO A 146 -10.68 3.74 -22.98
CA PRO A 146 -9.62 4.72 -23.19
C PRO A 146 -8.75 4.33 -24.38
N ARG A 147 -8.43 5.33 -25.20
CA ARG A 147 -7.65 5.14 -26.43
C ARG A 147 -6.56 6.18 -26.55
N VAL A 148 -5.31 5.70 -26.62
CA VAL A 148 -4.16 6.53 -26.98
C VAL A 148 -4.22 6.84 -28.49
N PRO A 149 -4.09 8.11 -28.91
CA PRO A 149 -4.07 8.48 -30.33
C PRO A 149 -3.02 7.68 -31.11
N GLY A 150 -3.41 7.14 -32.27
CA GLY A 150 -2.52 6.31 -33.11
C GLY A 150 -2.39 4.84 -32.67
N GLN A 151 -2.98 4.43 -31.55
CA GLN A 151 -2.99 3.03 -31.11
C GLN A 151 -4.33 2.34 -31.38
N SER A 152 -4.30 1.00 -31.39
CA SER A 152 -5.49 0.16 -31.44
C SER A 152 -6.32 0.32 -30.16
N ALA A 153 -7.62 0.00 -30.25
CA ALA A 153 -8.46 -0.05 -29.05
C ALA A 153 -7.95 -1.11 -28.07
N LEU A 154 -8.06 -0.81 -26.76
CA LEU A 154 -7.70 -1.76 -25.72
C LEU A 154 -8.69 -2.93 -25.71
N SER A 155 -8.16 -4.13 -25.47
CA SER A 155 -8.96 -5.35 -25.29
C SER A 155 -8.57 -6.00 -23.97
N CYS A 156 -9.13 -5.46 -22.87
CA CYS A 156 -8.82 -5.93 -21.53
C CYS A 156 -9.61 -7.18 -21.18
N PRO A 157 -9.05 -8.17 -20.46
CA PRO A 157 -9.76 -9.39 -20.11
C PRO A 157 -10.98 -9.09 -19.24
N VAL A 158 -11.97 -10.00 -19.29
CA VAL A 158 -13.07 -9.98 -18.32
C VAL A 158 -12.50 -10.38 -16.97
N ILE A 159 -12.79 -9.59 -15.95
CA ILE A 159 -12.42 -9.86 -14.57
C ILE A 159 -13.29 -11.03 -14.10
N THR A 160 -12.68 -12.21 -14.03
CA THR A 160 -13.30 -13.38 -13.44
C THR A 160 -13.02 -13.38 -11.95
N ASN A 161 -14.08 -13.51 -11.15
CA ASN A 161 -13.96 -13.65 -9.71
C ASN A 161 -13.39 -15.02 -9.38
N ASP A 162 -12.06 -15.16 -9.38
CA ASP A 162 -11.45 -16.27 -8.67
C ASP A 162 -11.77 -16.11 -7.19
N ALA A 163 -12.37 -17.15 -6.62
CA ALA A 163 -12.91 -17.15 -5.29
C ALA A 163 -11.83 -16.71 -4.29
N PHE A 164 -11.92 -15.47 -3.79
CA PHE A 164 -11.18 -15.08 -2.60
C PHE A 164 -11.50 -16.13 -1.54
N PRO A 165 -10.49 -16.81 -0.96
CA PRO A 165 -10.72 -17.85 0.02
C PRO A 165 -11.55 -17.23 1.14
N ASN A 166 -12.71 -17.83 1.41
CA ASN A 166 -13.67 -17.46 2.45
C ASN A 166 -12.96 -16.88 3.67
N LEU A 167 -12.84 -15.55 3.73
CA LEU A 167 -12.35 -14.87 4.92
C LEU A 167 -13.38 -15.15 6.00
N LEU A 168 -12.92 -15.86 7.03
CA LEU A 168 -13.64 -16.42 8.17
C LEU A 168 -14.98 -15.74 8.47
N ARG A 169 -16.02 -16.38 7.98
CA ARG A 169 -17.43 -16.14 8.27
C ARG A 169 -17.66 -16.30 9.78
N SER A 170 -17.92 -15.21 10.48
CA SER A 170 -18.47 -15.27 11.83
C SER A 170 -19.94 -14.83 11.76
N PRO A 171 -20.91 -15.76 11.81
CA PRO A 171 -22.31 -15.39 11.90
C PRO A 171 -22.55 -14.82 13.31
N SER A 172 -22.71 -13.50 13.43
CA SER A 172 -23.32 -12.89 14.61
C SER A 172 -24.79 -12.64 14.33
N THR A 173 -25.58 -13.70 14.35
CA THR A 173 -27.04 -13.64 14.45
C THR A 173 -27.45 -13.36 15.89
N THR A 174 -27.21 -12.13 16.34
CA THR A 174 -27.95 -11.58 17.47
C THR A 174 -28.50 -10.24 17.03
N LEU A 175 -29.84 -10.14 16.90
CA LEU A 175 -30.54 -8.86 16.93
C LEU A 175 -30.23 -8.23 18.29
N SER A 176 -29.17 -7.44 18.33
CA SER A 176 -28.87 -6.58 19.46
C SER A 176 -28.77 -5.18 18.89
N THR A 177 -29.72 -4.33 19.27
CA THR A 177 -29.71 -2.87 19.08
C THR A 177 -28.55 -2.27 19.89
N ARG A 178 -27.33 -2.67 19.56
CA ARG A 178 -26.10 -2.20 20.18
C ARG A 178 -25.56 -1.04 19.36
N ALA A 179 -24.76 -0.22 20.04
CA ALA A 179 -23.88 0.71 19.36
C ALA A 179 -22.93 -0.09 18.44
N ALA A 180 -22.77 0.39 17.21
CA ALA A 180 -21.73 -0.10 16.32
C ALA A 180 -20.38 0.43 16.81
N SER A 181 -19.42 -0.47 16.93
CA SER A 181 -18.01 -0.11 17.06
C SER A 181 -17.37 -0.33 15.69
N LEU A 182 -16.98 0.78 15.04
CA LEU A 182 -16.27 0.78 13.74
C LEU A 182 -14.82 0.29 13.85
N GLY A 183 -14.45 -0.27 15.00
CA GLY A 183 -13.07 -0.52 15.37
C GLY A 183 -12.58 0.59 16.31
N PRO A 184 -11.48 0.37 17.03
CA PRO A 184 -10.94 1.42 17.86
C PRO A 184 -10.48 2.57 16.97
N THR A 185 -11.05 3.76 17.20
CA THR A 185 -10.62 5.05 16.61
C THR A 185 -9.12 5.34 16.84
N THR A 186 -8.48 4.56 17.73
CA THR A 186 -7.05 4.56 17.99
C THR A 186 -6.54 3.12 18.06
N CYS A 187 -5.71 2.70 17.10
CA CYS A 187 -4.90 1.49 17.28
C CYS A 187 -4.16 1.59 18.63
N ARG A 188 -4.33 0.60 19.52
CA ARG A 188 -3.60 0.54 20.80
C ARG A 188 -2.54 -0.53 20.75
N CYS A 189 -1.43 -0.30 21.43
CA CYS A 189 -0.42 -1.33 21.54
C CYS A 189 -0.94 -2.53 22.33
N LYS A 190 -0.94 -3.71 21.70
CA LYS A 190 -1.24 -4.98 22.39
C LYS A 190 -0.04 -5.53 23.17
N GLY A 191 1.16 -5.05 22.87
CA GLY A 191 2.41 -5.45 23.52
C GLY A 191 2.92 -4.41 24.51
N ARG A 192 4.10 -4.67 25.07
CA ARG A 192 4.81 -3.69 25.89
C ARG A 192 5.32 -2.55 24.99
N CYS A 193 4.95 -1.31 25.32
CA CYS A 193 5.49 -0.14 24.65
C CYS A 193 6.99 -0.01 24.90
N LYS A 194 7.75 0.35 23.87
CA LYS A 194 9.22 0.51 23.91
C LYS A 194 9.62 1.71 23.06
N PRO A 195 10.83 2.28 23.24
CA PRO A 195 11.43 3.13 22.22
C PRO A 195 11.44 2.41 20.87
N CYS A 196 11.21 3.15 19.78
CA CYS A 196 11.21 2.61 18.43
C CYS A 196 12.33 3.23 17.60
N LEU A 197 13.03 2.37 16.86
CA LEU A 197 14.01 2.77 15.86
C LEU A 197 13.52 2.31 14.49
N PHE A 198 13.34 3.26 13.58
CA PHE A 198 12.96 2.99 12.19
C PHE A 198 14.19 3.13 11.29
N VAL A 199 14.45 2.11 10.48
CA VAL A 199 15.59 2.00 9.58
C VAL A 199 15.08 1.89 8.14
N HIS A 200 15.33 2.93 7.34
CA HIS A 200 14.80 3.03 5.98
C HIS A 200 15.49 2.11 4.98
N GLY A 201 14.98 2.09 3.75
CA GLY A 201 15.52 1.32 2.63
C GLY A 201 16.65 2.03 1.89
N VAL A 202 16.77 1.70 0.61
CA VAL A 202 17.67 2.35 -0.36
C VAL A 202 17.10 3.70 -0.81
N GLY A 203 17.96 4.66 -1.18
CA GLY A 203 17.55 5.89 -1.87
C GLY A 203 17.67 7.20 -1.06
N ASN A 204 18.15 7.16 0.18
CA ASN A 204 18.43 8.37 0.94
C ASN A 204 19.86 8.91 0.65
N ASN A 205 20.02 10.22 0.46
CA ASN A 205 21.27 10.83 0.01
C ASN A 205 22.19 11.32 1.15
N GLU A 206 21.65 11.42 2.37
CA GLU A 206 22.31 12.13 3.45
C GLU A 206 22.41 11.27 4.70
N SER A 207 23.49 11.44 5.46
CA SER A 207 23.61 10.88 6.80
C SER A 207 23.50 12.01 7.83
N SER A 208 22.67 11.82 8.84
CA SER A 208 22.52 12.76 9.95
C SER A 208 22.07 12.04 11.21
N LEU A 209 21.90 12.76 12.31
CA LEU A 209 21.34 12.18 13.53
C LEU A 209 19.89 11.76 13.30
N SER A 210 19.46 10.72 14.02
CA SER A 210 18.06 10.29 13.97
C SER A 210 17.13 11.42 14.42
N THR A 211 16.05 11.64 13.69
CA THR A 211 15.02 12.64 14.05
C THR A 211 13.72 11.96 14.44
N ARG A 212 12.78 12.75 14.97
CA ARG A 212 11.42 12.27 15.27
C ARG A 212 10.54 12.17 14.02
N THR A 213 10.83 12.97 12.98
CA THR A 213 10.02 13.06 11.75
C THR A 213 10.89 12.87 10.51
N PHE A 214 10.38 12.11 9.54
CA PHE A 214 11.05 11.89 8.26
C PHE A 214 9.99 11.69 7.16
N PRO A 215 9.21 12.74 6.82
CA PRO A 215 8.00 12.61 6.01
C PRO A 215 8.23 12.00 4.63
N LYS A 216 9.36 12.33 3.99
CA LYS A 216 9.72 11.81 2.66
C LYS A 216 9.79 10.28 2.62
N THR A 217 10.21 9.65 3.72
CA THR A 217 10.45 8.20 3.76
C THR A 217 9.38 7.45 4.54
N TRP A 218 8.91 8.04 5.64
CA TRP A 218 8.04 7.39 6.61
C TRP A 218 6.69 8.08 6.80
N GLY A 219 6.40 9.15 6.04
CA GLY A 219 5.18 9.93 6.20
C GLY A 219 5.01 10.46 7.63
N SER A 220 3.82 10.28 8.19
CA SER A 220 3.48 10.66 9.57
C SER A 220 3.54 9.49 10.56
N ILE A 221 4.35 8.44 10.31
CA ILE A 221 4.34 7.22 11.14
C ILE A 221 4.55 7.50 12.64
N GLN A 222 5.25 8.58 13.00
CA GLN A 222 5.47 8.97 14.39
C GLN A 222 4.16 9.25 15.16
N ASP A 223 3.09 9.60 14.44
CA ASP A 223 1.77 9.88 14.99
C ASP A 223 0.85 8.64 14.96
N HIS A 224 1.31 7.56 14.32
CA HIS A 224 0.54 6.33 14.08
C HIS A 224 1.25 5.07 14.59
N ALA A 225 2.22 5.21 15.50
CA ALA A 225 2.98 4.10 16.08
C ALA A 225 2.65 3.91 17.58
N PRO A 226 1.47 3.37 17.94
CA PRO A 226 0.96 3.35 19.31
C PRO A 226 1.75 2.46 20.28
N CYS A 227 2.64 1.60 19.76
CA CYS A 227 3.57 0.81 20.57
C CYS A 227 4.88 1.53 20.91
N CYS A 228 5.10 2.72 20.37
CA CYS A 228 6.34 3.46 20.53
C CYS A 228 6.24 4.46 21.69
N LEU A 229 7.09 4.32 22.70
CA LEU A 229 7.27 5.33 23.75
C LEU A 229 7.98 6.58 23.22
N SER A 230 8.88 6.38 22.26
CA SER A 230 9.58 7.40 21.50
C SER A 230 9.85 6.87 20.10
N VAL A 231 10.00 7.77 19.14
CA VAL A 231 10.27 7.42 17.74
C VAL A 231 11.57 8.08 17.33
N ALA A 232 12.51 7.26 16.89
CA ALA A 232 13.74 7.68 16.22
C ALA A 232 13.73 7.11 14.80
N LEU A 233 13.83 8.00 13.81
CA LEU A 233 13.91 7.67 12.40
C LEU A 233 15.38 7.86 11.99
N ALA A 234 16.04 6.76 11.64
CA ALA A 234 17.45 6.79 11.27
C ALA A 234 17.65 7.54 9.95
N HIS A 235 18.74 8.30 9.86
CA HIS A 235 19.17 8.98 8.63
C HIS A 235 20.56 8.51 8.25
N TYR A 236 20.64 7.72 7.19
CA TYR A 236 21.93 7.34 6.63
C TYR A 236 21.88 7.35 5.11
N GLU A 237 22.98 7.76 4.50
CA GLU A 237 23.15 7.70 3.07
C GLU A 237 23.09 6.23 2.63
N SER A 238 22.18 5.94 1.70
CA SER A 238 21.79 4.60 1.27
C SER A 238 21.48 4.58 -0.22
N ARG A 239 21.92 5.59 -0.97
CA ARG A 239 21.78 5.68 -2.41
C ARG A 239 23.04 5.20 -3.11
N GLU A 240 24.21 5.67 -2.70
CA GLU A 240 25.49 5.37 -3.34
C GLU A 240 26.15 4.13 -2.76
N ARG A 241 26.05 3.95 -1.45
CA ARG A 241 26.80 2.91 -0.72
C ARG A 241 25.92 1.71 -0.34
N GLY A 242 26.46 0.51 -0.48
CA GLY A 242 25.78 -0.76 -0.17
C GLY A 242 25.48 -1.02 1.31
N TRP A 243 24.63 -2.02 1.56
CA TRP A 243 24.20 -2.45 2.89
C TRP A 243 25.28 -3.23 3.66
N THR A 244 26.25 -3.80 2.94
CA THR A 244 27.38 -4.53 3.56
C THR A 244 28.41 -3.60 4.21
N ARG A 245 28.35 -2.29 3.93
CA ARG A 245 29.28 -1.32 4.52
C ARG A 245 28.88 -0.99 5.97
N PRO A 246 29.81 -1.06 6.95
CA PRO A 246 29.52 -0.77 8.34
C PRO A 246 29.01 0.65 8.55
N ARG A 247 27.93 0.85 9.32
CA ARG A 247 27.39 2.17 9.67
C ARG A 247 26.80 2.20 11.07
N HIS A 248 26.97 3.35 11.72
CA HIS A 248 26.24 3.68 12.94
C HIS A 248 24.89 4.30 12.55
N VAL A 249 23.84 3.48 12.56
CA VAL A 249 22.50 3.87 12.11
C VAL A 249 21.73 4.66 13.19
N SER A 250 22.07 4.46 14.47
CA SER A 250 21.38 5.08 15.62
C SER A 250 22.13 6.25 16.25
N GLY A 251 23.34 6.57 15.78
CA GLY A 251 24.23 7.55 16.42
C GLY A 251 24.73 7.14 17.83
N SER A 252 24.36 5.96 18.33
CA SER A 252 24.81 5.43 19.63
C SER A 252 26.21 4.83 19.52
N SER A 253 27.02 5.01 20.57
CA SER A 253 28.33 4.39 20.73
C SER A 253 28.27 2.95 21.29
N THR A 254 27.07 2.47 21.66
CA THR A 254 26.89 1.12 22.19
C THR A 254 26.68 0.10 21.08
N SER A 255 27.47 -0.99 21.10
CA SER A 255 27.30 -2.12 20.19
C SER A 255 26.12 -3.03 20.55
N SER A 256 25.54 -2.92 21.76
CA SER A 256 24.35 -3.68 22.13
C SER A 256 23.07 -2.88 21.90
N ILE A 257 22.11 -3.47 21.21
CA ILE A 257 20.77 -2.95 20.95
C ILE A 257 19.78 -3.81 21.72
N ASP A 258 19.04 -3.23 22.67
CA ASP A 258 18.07 -3.96 23.47
C ASP A 258 16.87 -3.08 23.88
N ASN A 259 15.79 -3.69 24.38
CA ASN A 259 14.60 -3.02 24.90
C ASN A 259 13.94 -2.02 23.94
N LEU A 260 14.01 -2.27 22.64
CA LEU A 260 13.39 -1.43 21.61
C LEU A 260 12.55 -2.22 20.61
N ILE A 261 11.66 -1.53 19.91
CA ILE A 261 11.03 -2.05 18.69
C ILE A 261 11.86 -1.57 17.50
N LEU A 262 12.45 -2.51 16.77
CA LEU A 262 13.20 -2.23 15.55
C LEU A 262 12.24 -2.38 14.37
N VAL A 263 12.03 -1.32 13.61
CA VAL A 263 11.23 -1.35 12.38
C VAL A 263 12.17 -1.14 11.21
N THR A 264 12.26 -2.10 10.31
CA THR A 264 13.17 -2.00 9.15
C THR A 264 12.40 -2.16 7.86
N TYR A 265 12.68 -1.31 6.88
CA TYR A 265 12.02 -1.32 5.57
C TYR A 265 13.02 -1.59 4.45
N SER A 266 12.64 -2.44 3.48
CA SER A 266 13.45 -2.70 2.27
C SER A 266 14.91 -3.04 2.65
N MET A 267 15.91 -2.40 2.04
CA MET A 267 17.33 -2.58 2.33
C MET A 267 17.70 -2.42 3.82
N GLY A 268 16.91 -1.68 4.62
CA GLY A 268 17.11 -1.55 6.06
C GLY A 268 17.10 -2.89 6.81
N ASN A 269 16.40 -3.90 6.27
CA ASN A 269 16.40 -5.26 6.83
C ASN A 269 17.79 -5.91 6.70
N LEU A 270 18.42 -5.76 5.53
CA LEU A 270 19.77 -6.25 5.27
C LEU A 270 20.81 -5.47 6.07
N VAL A 271 20.64 -4.17 6.23
CA VAL A 271 21.50 -3.35 7.10
C VAL A 271 21.45 -3.85 8.54
N ALA A 272 20.26 -4.09 9.08
CA ALA A 272 20.09 -4.60 10.45
C ALA A 272 20.65 -6.03 10.60
N GLY A 273 20.27 -6.95 9.70
CA GLY A 273 20.74 -8.34 9.73
C GLY A 273 22.25 -8.45 9.52
N GLY A 274 22.79 -7.70 8.56
CA GLY A 274 24.21 -7.65 8.23
C GLY A 274 25.06 -7.05 9.36
N ALA A 275 24.59 -5.99 10.02
CA ALA A 275 25.30 -5.40 11.16
C ALA A 275 25.45 -6.41 12.31
N VAL A 276 24.43 -7.21 12.60
CA VAL A 276 24.50 -8.25 13.62
C VAL A 276 25.36 -9.43 13.17
N ALA A 277 25.21 -9.88 11.92
CA ALA A 277 26.02 -10.96 11.34
C ALA A 277 27.52 -10.63 11.38
N ASN A 278 27.87 -9.39 11.06
CA ASN A 278 29.24 -8.87 11.08
C ASN A 278 29.71 -8.42 12.47
N ARG A 279 28.94 -8.68 13.53
CA ARG A 279 29.26 -8.31 14.93
C ARG A 279 29.49 -6.80 15.14
N THR A 280 28.97 -5.97 14.25
CA THR A 280 28.97 -4.50 14.43
C THR A 280 28.04 -4.13 15.59
N CYS A 281 26.93 -4.86 15.73
CA CYS A 281 26.08 -4.77 16.90
C CYS A 281 25.52 -6.14 17.31
N THR A 282 24.91 -6.21 18.49
CA THR A 282 24.21 -7.40 18.99
C THR A 282 22.81 -7.04 19.42
N PHE A 283 21.82 -7.84 19.02
CA PHE A 283 20.46 -7.73 19.53
C PHE A 283 20.31 -8.49 20.85
N GLY A 284 19.88 -7.79 21.89
CA GLY A 284 19.41 -8.37 23.13
C GLY A 284 18.04 -9.05 22.97
N SER A 285 17.61 -9.75 24.02
CA SER A 285 16.34 -10.50 24.03
C SER A 285 15.10 -9.60 24.10
N GLY A 286 15.27 -8.34 24.51
CA GLY A 286 14.23 -7.32 24.57
C GLY A 286 14.00 -6.59 23.25
N VAL A 287 14.70 -6.94 22.15
CA VAL A 287 14.41 -6.39 20.82
C VAL A 287 13.16 -7.05 20.25
N THR A 288 12.22 -6.23 19.75
CA THR A 288 11.09 -6.69 18.95
C THR A 288 11.29 -6.20 17.53
N TRP A 289 11.62 -7.10 16.60
CA TRP A 289 11.96 -6.70 15.23
C TRP A 289 10.76 -6.88 14.30
N VAL A 290 10.26 -5.78 13.77
CA VAL A 290 9.25 -5.68 12.72
C VAL A 290 9.96 -5.46 11.38
N SER A 291 9.95 -6.49 10.54
CA SER A 291 10.54 -6.47 9.20
C SER A 291 9.47 -6.14 8.17
N LEU A 292 9.69 -5.08 7.39
CA LEU A 292 8.81 -4.64 6.32
C LEU A 292 9.53 -4.85 4.99
N VAL A 293 9.00 -5.76 4.16
CA VAL A 293 9.41 -6.03 2.76
C VAL A 293 10.92 -6.03 2.54
N GLY A 294 11.65 -6.80 3.36
CA GLY A 294 13.09 -6.93 3.23
C GLY A 294 13.50 -7.81 2.05
N PRO A 295 14.38 -7.35 1.13
CA PRO A 295 14.91 -8.17 0.03
C PRO A 295 16.00 -9.10 0.56
N MET A 296 15.63 -10.00 1.47
CA MET A 296 16.60 -10.85 2.19
C MET A 296 17.37 -11.81 1.27
N GLN A 297 16.85 -12.06 0.07
CA GLN A 297 17.47 -12.86 -0.99
C GLN A 297 17.87 -12.01 -2.20
N GLY A 298 17.86 -10.69 -2.06
CA GLY A 298 17.98 -9.77 -3.19
C GLY A 298 16.65 -9.55 -3.92
N SER A 299 16.75 -8.93 -5.08
CA SER A 299 15.64 -8.51 -5.93
C SER A 299 16.01 -8.63 -7.40
N ASN A 300 15.21 -9.35 -8.17
CA ASN A 300 15.34 -9.42 -9.62
C ASN A 300 15.20 -8.04 -10.28
N ALA A 301 14.46 -7.11 -9.67
CA ALA A 301 14.32 -5.75 -10.19
C ALA A 301 15.68 -5.02 -10.21
N SER A 302 16.56 -5.29 -9.25
CA SER A 302 17.92 -4.74 -9.26
C SER A 302 18.77 -5.32 -10.38
N ASN A 303 18.55 -6.58 -10.77
CA ASN A 303 19.21 -7.18 -11.95
C ASN A 303 18.78 -6.48 -13.24
N VAL A 304 17.48 -6.25 -13.40
CA VAL A 304 16.93 -5.52 -14.55
C VAL A 304 17.48 -4.09 -14.59
N LEU A 305 17.54 -3.42 -13.43
CA LEU A 305 18.10 -2.07 -13.35
C LEU A 305 19.56 -2.02 -13.83
N GLU A 306 20.41 -2.94 -13.37
CA GLU A 306 21.81 -3.04 -13.81
C GLU A 306 21.88 -3.22 -15.34
N GLN A 307 21.12 -4.17 -15.89
CA GLN A 307 21.09 -4.45 -17.32
C GLN A 307 20.65 -3.23 -18.13
N LYS A 308 19.59 -2.54 -17.70
CA LYS A 308 19.04 -1.35 -18.37
C LYS A 308 19.99 -0.15 -18.30
N CYS A 309 20.66 0.06 -17.17
CA CYS A 309 21.68 1.10 -17.08
C CYS A 309 22.91 0.78 -17.95
N ALA A 310 23.29 -0.50 -18.09
CA ALA A 310 24.44 -0.92 -18.89
C ALA A 310 24.18 -0.90 -20.40
N SER A 311 22.97 -1.23 -20.84
CA SER A 311 22.62 -1.30 -22.27
C SER A 311 22.38 0.07 -22.91
N GLY A 312 22.15 1.11 -22.12
CA GLY A 312 21.71 2.41 -22.62
C GLY A 312 20.25 2.43 -23.13
N ASP A 313 19.56 1.29 -23.09
CA ASP A 313 18.15 1.09 -23.48
C ASP A 313 17.20 1.36 -22.29
N TRP A 314 17.29 2.55 -21.72
CA TRP A 314 16.50 2.97 -20.56
C TRP A 314 15.43 3.99 -20.97
N SER A 315 14.26 3.91 -20.34
CA SER A 315 13.25 4.98 -20.43
C SER A 315 13.84 6.29 -19.91
N PRO A 316 13.72 7.43 -20.62
CA PRO A 316 14.21 8.75 -20.19
C PRO A 316 13.86 9.14 -18.74
N SER A 317 12.82 8.54 -18.15
CA SER A 317 12.45 8.72 -16.75
C SER A 317 13.46 8.15 -15.75
N LEU A 318 14.15 7.05 -16.04
CA LEU A 318 15.00 6.36 -15.03
C LEU A 318 16.30 7.12 -14.71
N ALA A 319 16.96 7.76 -15.68
CA ALA A 319 18.11 8.62 -15.36
C ALA A 319 17.70 9.99 -14.83
N VAL A 320 16.52 10.51 -15.20
CA VAL A 320 15.97 11.75 -14.60
C VAL A 320 15.67 11.55 -13.12
N VAL A 321 15.22 10.36 -12.71
CA VAL A 321 15.00 10.00 -11.29
C VAL A 321 16.31 9.53 -10.62
N GLY A 322 17.42 9.47 -11.36
CA GLY A 322 18.75 9.21 -10.82
C GLY A 322 18.99 7.77 -10.38
N TYR A 323 18.36 6.79 -11.03
CA TYR A 323 18.65 5.36 -10.80
C TYR A 323 19.83 4.85 -11.65
N CYS A 324 20.14 5.52 -12.75
CA CYS A 324 21.33 5.23 -13.56
C CYS A 324 22.41 6.32 -13.38
N PRO A 325 23.70 5.96 -13.35
CA PRO A 325 24.22 4.58 -13.31
C PRO A 325 23.78 3.85 -12.03
N ALA A 326 23.59 2.53 -12.12
CA ALA A 326 23.21 1.72 -10.97
C ALA A 326 24.33 1.81 -9.92
N THR A 327 24.01 2.33 -8.75
CA THR A 327 24.96 2.55 -7.66
C THR A 327 25.27 1.26 -6.91
N GLU A 328 26.31 1.25 -6.06
CA GLU A 328 26.66 0.09 -5.22
C GLU A 328 25.45 -0.37 -4.38
N ALA A 329 24.62 0.56 -3.91
CA ALA A 329 23.43 0.24 -3.14
C ALA A 329 22.45 -0.66 -3.91
N TYR A 330 22.13 -0.32 -5.16
CA TYR A 330 21.23 -1.13 -5.98
C TYR A 330 21.91 -2.41 -6.47
N LEU A 331 23.19 -2.37 -6.81
CA LEU A 331 23.95 -3.55 -7.25
C LEU A 331 24.07 -4.61 -6.14
N GLN A 332 24.15 -4.21 -4.88
CA GLN A 332 24.14 -5.12 -3.74
C GLN A 332 22.75 -5.64 -3.36
N LEU A 333 21.70 -5.19 -4.05
CA LEU A 333 20.32 -5.68 -3.90
C LEU A 333 19.91 -6.65 -5.01
N LYS A 334 20.80 -6.99 -5.96
CA LYS A 334 20.53 -8.03 -6.96
C LYS A 334 20.22 -9.37 -6.32
N ASP A 335 19.48 -10.21 -7.02
CA ASP A 335 19.18 -11.56 -6.58
C ASP A 335 20.46 -12.29 -6.15
N GLN A 336 20.42 -12.93 -4.99
CA GLN A 336 21.59 -13.53 -4.37
C GLN A 336 22.26 -14.60 -5.24
N THR A 337 21.53 -15.23 -6.17
CA THR A 337 22.10 -16.24 -7.08
C THR A 337 22.92 -15.64 -8.22
N SER A 338 22.84 -14.32 -8.41
CA SER A 338 23.47 -13.58 -9.51
C SER A 338 24.66 -12.71 -9.07
N VAL A 339 25.05 -12.78 -7.79
CA VAL A 339 26.10 -11.94 -7.21
C VAL A 339 27.37 -12.73 -6.91
N SER A 340 28.43 -12.05 -6.50
CA SER A 340 29.66 -12.70 -6.05
C SER A 340 29.41 -13.62 -4.84
N ILE A 341 30.26 -14.62 -4.68
CA ILE A 341 30.18 -15.56 -3.55
C ILE A 341 30.24 -14.85 -2.19
N ASP A 342 31.00 -13.76 -2.08
CA ASP A 342 31.10 -12.97 -0.85
C ASP A 342 29.77 -12.29 -0.51
N LEU A 343 29.10 -11.70 -1.51
CA LEU A 343 27.81 -11.06 -1.28
C LEU A 343 26.69 -12.09 -1.04
N TYR A 344 26.74 -13.23 -1.72
CA TYR A 344 25.86 -14.37 -1.43
C TYR A 344 26.01 -14.82 0.03
N ASN A 345 27.24 -15.00 0.51
CA ASN A 345 27.49 -15.36 1.90
C ASN A 345 27.00 -14.29 2.89
N ALA A 346 27.15 -13.01 2.53
CA ALA A 346 26.59 -11.92 3.33
C ALA A 346 25.05 -11.99 3.40
N PHE A 347 24.37 -12.25 2.28
CA PHE A 347 22.92 -12.45 2.25
C PHE A 347 22.51 -13.62 3.16
N GLN A 348 23.21 -14.75 3.10
CA GLN A 348 22.92 -15.91 3.93
C GLN A 348 23.12 -15.62 5.42
N ALA A 349 24.18 -14.89 5.77
CA ALA A 349 24.43 -14.49 7.15
C ALA A 349 23.34 -13.51 7.66
N ALA A 350 22.93 -12.54 6.84
CA ALA A 350 21.84 -11.62 7.17
C ALA A 350 20.50 -12.35 7.32
N GLN A 351 20.19 -13.33 6.46
CA GLN A 351 19.01 -14.22 6.56
C GLN A 351 18.99 -14.99 7.88
N SER A 352 20.13 -15.57 8.28
CA SER A 352 20.26 -16.28 9.54
C SER A 352 19.87 -15.40 10.75
N VAL A 353 20.29 -14.13 10.75
CA VAL A 353 19.90 -13.16 11.78
C VAL A 353 18.42 -12.79 11.64
N HIS A 354 17.93 -12.59 10.42
CA HIS A 354 16.55 -12.18 10.13
C HIS A 354 15.50 -13.17 10.62
N HIS A 355 15.83 -14.46 10.79
CA HIS A 355 14.95 -15.41 11.49
C HIS A 355 14.54 -14.98 12.91
N ARG A 356 15.25 -14.01 13.51
CA ARG A 356 14.90 -13.40 14.80
C ARG A 356 13.83 -12.31 14.69
N ALA A 357 13.39 -11.95 13.48
CA ALA A 357 12.31 -11.01 13.25
C ALA A 357 11.03 -11.51 13.92
N SER A 358 10.43 -10.67 14.75
CA SER A 358 9.23 -11.01 15.53
C SER A 358 7.97 -10.91 14.69
N LYS A 359 7.96 -10.01 13.70
CA LYS A 359 6.88 -9.79 12.74
C LYS A 359 7.48 -9.51 11.38
N VAL A 360 6.90 -10.10 10.34
CA VAL A 360 7.32 -9.91 8.95
C VAL A 360 6.09 -9.52 8.15
N LEU A 361 6.18 -8.40 7.44
CA LEU A 361 5.21 -7.95 6.46
C LEU A 361 5.84 -8.12 5.07
N CYS A 362 5.25 -8.98 4.25
CA CYS A 362 5.66 -9.19 2.86
C CYS A 362 4.60 -8.65 1.92
N GLY A 363 5.03 -8.10 0.78
CA GLY A 363 4.13 -7.83 -0.33
C GLY A 363 3.70 -9.15 -0.96
N ILE A 364 2.43 -9.26 -1.34
CA ILE A 364 1.89 -10.42 -2.06
C ILE A 364 1.75 -10.16 -3.56
N ASN A 365 1.79 -8.88 -3.96
CA ASN A 365 1.79 -8.42 -5.35
C ASN A 365 2.62 -7.13 -5.47
N ALA A 366 2.99 -6.77 -6.71
CA ALA A 366 3.71 -5.52 -7.01
C ALA A 366 2.78 -4.30 -7.09
N SER A 367 1.47 -4.53 -7.15
CA SER A 367 0.44 -3.50 -7.21
C SER A 367 0.09 -3.03 -5.80
N GLY A 368 0.33 -1.75 -5.51
CA GLY A 368 0.03 -1.14 -4.22
C GLY A 368 -0.58 0.25 -4.37
N LEU A 369 -0.65 0.99 -3.27
CA LEU A 369 -1.08 2.39 -3.30
C LEU A 369 -0.16 3.20 -4.22
N GLY A 370 -0.73 3.85 -5.25
CA GLY A 370 0.03 4.67 -6.18
C GLY A 370 0.62 5.89 -5.46
N SER A 371 1.90 6.15 -5.73
CA SER A 371 2.64 7.31 -5.23
C SER A 371 3.40 7.96 -6.38
N ALA A 372 3.81 9.23 -6.21
CA ALA A 372 4.64 9.92 -7.20
C ALA A 372 6.00 9.21 -7.42
N ASP A 373 6.47 8.44 -6.43
CA ASP A 373 7.71 7.67 -6.51
C ASP A 373 7.52 6.28 -7.13
N ALA A 374 6.28 5.83 -7.35
CA ALA A 374 5.96 4.48 -7.85
C ALA A 374 6.28 4.22 -9.33
N PRO A 375 6.14 5.16 -10.29
CA PRO A 375 6.22 4.84 -11.72
C PRO A 375 7.52 4.15 -12.15
N ALA A 376 8.67 4.64 -11.66
CA ALA A 376 9.98 4.09 -12.02
C ALA A 376 10.22 2.69 -11.40
N PRO A 377 10.05 2.48 -10.08
CA PRO A 377 10.10 1.16 -9.47
C PRO A 377 9.11 0.16 -10.05
N VAL A 378 7.87 0.57 -10.37
CA VAL A 378 6.86 -0.29 -11.00
C VAL A 378 7.31 -0.70 -12.41
N TYR A 379 7.84 0.22 -13.21
CA TYR A 379 8.36 -0.08 -14.54
C TYR A 379 9.53 -1.07 -14.51
N VAL A 380 10.46 -0.92 -13.56
CA VAL A 380 11.59 -1.85 -13.44
C VAL A 380 11.12 -3.19 -12.88
N GLY A 381 10.23 -3.17 -11.87
CA GLY A 381 9.68 -4.36 -11.25
C GLY A 381 8.83 -5.22 -12.19
N SER A 382 8.05 -4.61 -13.08
CA SER A 382 7.21 -5.35 -14.04
C SER A 382 8.01 -6.08 -15.12
N GLN A 383 9.29 -5.73 -15.31
CA GLN A 383 10.19 -6.39 -16.24
C GLN A 383 11.00 -7.51 -15.58
N ALA A 384 10.88 -7.66 -14.26
CA ALA A 384 11.65 -8.61 -13.45
C ALA A 384 10.94 -9.95 -13.22
N PHE A 385 9.66 -10.06 -13.62
CA PHE A 385 8.79 -11.21 -13.39
C PHE A 385 8.04 -11.62 -14.65
#